data_AF-A0A820LB76-F1
#
_entry.id   AF-A0A820LB76-F1
#
_cell.length_a   1.000
_cell.length_b   1.000
_cell.length_c   1.000
_cell.angle_alpha   90.00
_cell.angle_beta   90.00
_cell.angle_gamma   90.00
#
_symmetry.space_group_name_H-M   'P 1'
#
loop_
_entity.id
_entity.type
_entity.pdbx_description
1 polymer ?
#
loop_
_entity_poly.entity_id
_entity_poly.type
_entity_poly.pdbx_seq_one_letter_code
_entity_poly.pdbx_strand_id
1 'polypeptide(L)' 'FVDELKLAYKNAFDMTKNQMSVAHSIRLGLALNFTAFYYEILNDADAACRIANQICSI' A
#
# COMPACT_ATOMS: atom_id res chain seq x y z
N PHE A 1 13.72 10.74 5.21
CA PHE A 1 12.89 10.87 4.00
C PHE A 1 12.17 9.57 3.61
N VAL A 2 12.88 8.51 3.20
CA VAL A 2 12.23 7.24 2.78
C VAL A 2 11.44 6.59 3.92
N ASP A 3 11.99 6.56 5.15
CA ASP A 3 11.29 5.99 6.30
C ASP A 3 10.03 6.78 6.69
N GLU A 4 10.05 8.12 6.55
CA GLU A 4 8.88 8.98 6.78
C GLU A 4 7.81 8.75 5.73
N LEU A 5 8.20 8.62 4.45
CA LEU A 5 7.28 8.25 3.37
C LEU A 5 6.64 6.89 3.63
N LYS A 6 7.45 5.90 4.02
CA LYS A 6 6.98 4.55 4.36
C LYS A 6 5.98 4.59 5.52
N LEU A 7 6.25 5.39 6.54
CA LEU A 7 5.34 5.57 7.68
C LEU A 7 4.03 6.25 7.25
N ALA A 8 4.10 7.29 6.41
CA ALA A 8 2.94 7.99 5.90
C ALA A 8 2.03 7.06 5.06
N TYR A 9 2.61 6.28 4.15
CA TYR A 9 1.88 5.28 3.38
C TYR A 9 1.23 4.23 4.27
N LYS A 10 1.97 3.70 5.25
CA LYS A 10 1.43 2.71 6.19
C LYS A 10 0.24 3.27 6.98
N ASN A 11 0.36 4.46 7.54
CA ASN A 11 -0.71 5.10 8.30
C ASN A 11 -1.96 5.30 7.44
N ALA A 12 -1.80 5.82 6.22
CA ALA A 12 -2.91 5.99 5.30
C ALA A 12 -3.56 4.63 4.96
N PHE A 13 -2.74 3.60 4.73
CA PHE A 13 -3.23 2.27 4.38
C PHE A 13 -4.03 1.64 5.53
N ASP A 14 -3.57 1.77 6.77
CA ASP A 14 -4.26 1.28 7.97
C ASP A 14 -5.56 2.06 8.24
N MET A 15 -5.59 3.38 8.00
CA MET A 15 -6.81 4.19 8.11
C MET A 15 -7.87 3.75 7.10
N THR A 16 -7.49 3.59 5.82
CA THR A 16 -8.42 3.15 4.77
C THR A 16 -8.92 1.73 4.97
N LYS A 17 -8.11 0.83 5.58
CA LYS A 17 -8.56 -0.52 5.96
C LYS A 17 -9.77 -0.51 6.90
N ASN A 18 -9.78 0.40 7.87
CA ASN A 18 -10.83 0.47 8.89
C ASN A 18 -12.06 1.27 8.43
N GLN A 19 -11.88 2.24 7.52
CA GLN A 19 -12.93 3.20 7.15
C GLN A 19 -13.54 2.96 5.77
N MET A 20 -12.91 2.15 4.90
CA MET A 20 -13.30 1.99 3.51
C MET A 20 -13.44 0.52 3.12
N SER A 21 -14.43 0.22 2.28
CA SER A 21 -14.59 -1.11 1.71
C SER A 21 -13.40 -1.48 0.81
N VAL A 22 -13.18 -2.78 0.62
CA VAL A 22 -12.04 -3.30 -0.16
C VAL A 22 -12.08 -2.85 -1.63
N ALA A 23 -13.28 -2.64 -2.17
CA ALA A 23 -13.51 -2.16 -3.54
C ALA A 23 -13.49 -0.63 -3.68
N HIS A 24 -13.23 0.11 -2.61
CA HIS A 24 -13.26 1.56 -2.64
C HIS A 24 -12.07 2.12 -3.45
N SER A 25 -12.34 2.95 -4.46
CA SER A 25 -11.33 3.43 -5.41
C SER A 25 -10.14 4.14 -4.75
N ILE A 26 -10.37 4.88 -3.65
CA ILE A 26 -9.28 5.54 -2.90
C ILE A 26 -8.38 4.51 -2.23
N ARG A 27 -8.96 3.46 -1.64
CA ARG A 27 -8.20 2.40 -0.97
C ARG A 27 -7.36 1.63 -1.98
N LEU A 28 -7.93 1.32 -3.15
CA LEU A 28 -7.23 0.66 -4.26
C LEU A 28 -6.09 1.53 -4.83
N GLY A 29 -6.32 2.84 -5.04
CA GLY A 29 -5.29 3.75 -5.52
C GLY A 29 -4.12 3.88 -4.53
N LEU A 30 -4.43 3.99 -3.24
CA LEU A 30 -3.41 4.04 -2.19
C LEU A 30 -2.60 2.74 -2.12
N ALA A 31 -3.28 1.62 -2.17
CA ALA A 31 -2.71 0.27 -2.25
C ALA A 31 -1.72 0.12 -3.41
N LEU A 32 -2.12 0.58 -4.60
CA LEU A 32 -1.29 0.55 -5.80
C LEU A 32 -0.05 1.43 -5.64
N ASN A 33 -0.22 2.66 -5.16
CA ASN A 33 0.90 3.58 -4.94
C ASN A 33 1.88 3.03 -3.90
N PHE A 34 1.38 2.38 -2.84
CA PHE A 34 2.24 1.78 -1.83
C PHE A 34 3.00 0.57 -2.38
N THR A 35 2.38 -0.23 -3.24
CA THR A 35 3.04 -1.33 -3.95
C THR A 35 4.15 -0.82 -4.86
N ALA A 36 3.88 0.21 -5.67
CA ALA A 36 4.86 0.85 -6.54
C ALA A 36 6.02 1.45 -5.73
N PHE A 37 5.76 2.05 -4.56
CA PHE A 37 6.81 2.54 -3.68
C PHE A 37 7.81 1.44 -3.25
N TYR A 38 7.33 0.25 -2.88
CA TYR A 38 8.23 -0.86 -2.53
C TYR A 38 9.04 -1.35 -3.75
N TYR A 39 8.42 -1.40 -4.93
CA TYR A 39 9.07 -1.89 -6.13
C TYR A 39 10.08 -0.88 -6.71
N GLU A 40 9.67 0.38 -6.89
CA GLU A 40 10.46 1.40 -7.60
C GLU A 40 11.41 2.16 -6.68
N ILE A 41 11.01 2.46 -5.44
CA ILE A 41 11.79 3.30 -4.52
C ILE A 41 12.66 2.46 -3.59
N LEU A 42 12.12 1.36 -3.07
CA LEU A 42 12.85 0.46 -2.16
C LEU A 42 13.55 -0.71 -2.87
N ASN A 43 13.27 -0.93 -4.16
CA ASN A 43 13.78 -2.06 -4.94
C ASN A 43 13.53 -3.42 -4.26
N ASP A 44 12.41 -3.55 -3.53
CA ASP A 44 12.00 -4.73 -2.77
C ASP A 44 10.73 -5.32 -3.39
N ALA A 45 10.94 -6.12 -4.44
CA ALA A 45 9.87 -6.76 -5.19
C ALA A 45 9.07 -7.77 -4.34
N ASP A 46 9.72 -8.42 -3.37
CA ASP A 46 9.06 -9.38 -2.48
C ASP A 46 8.07 -8.67 -1.55
N ALA A 47 8.46 -7.52 -0.99
CA ALA A 47 7.56 -6.70 -0.19
C ALA A 47 6.40 -6.13 -1.01
N ALA A 48 6.68 -5.66 -2.23
CA ALA A 48 5.64 -5.20 -3.16
C ALA A 48 4.62 -6.32 -3.43
N CYS A 49 5.09 -7.53 -3.73
CA CYS A 49 4.24 -8.69 -3.99
C CYS A 49 3.36 -9.04 -2.76
N ARG A 50 3.92 -9.04 -1.55
CA ARG A 50 3.16 -9.29 -0.31
C ARG A 50 2.03 -8.27 -0.12
N ILE A 51 2.30 -7.00 -0.39
CA ILE A 51 1.30 -5.93 -0.25
C ILE A 51 0.21 -6.11 -1.31
N ALA A 52 0.59 -6.30 -2.59
CA ALA A 52 -0.34 -6.53 -3.68
C ALA A 52 -1.28 -7.72 -3.39
N ASN A 53 -0.74 -8.84 -2.90
CA ASN A 53 -1.53 -10.00 -2.51
C ASN A 53 -2.51 -9.68 -1.37
N GLN A 54 -2.10 -8.89 -0.38
CA GLN A 54 -2.98 -8.49 0.73
C GLN A 54 -4.12 -7.57 0.28
N ILE A 55 -3.97 -6.88 -0.85
CA ILE A 55 -4.99 -6.02 -1.45
C ILE A 55 -5.94 -6.82 -2.34
N CYS A 56 -5.39 -7.72 -3.17
CA CYS A 56 -6.15 -8.50 -4.14
C CYS A 56 -6.86 -9.73 -3.55
N SER A 57 -6.40 -10.23 -2.40
CA SER A 57 -7.10 -11.32 -1.69
C SER A 57 -8.33 -10.75 -0.99
N ILE A 58 -9.43 -10.72 -1.74
CA ILE A 58 -10.80 -10.45 -1.26
C ILE A 58 -11.33 -11.68 -0.54
#